data_AF-A0A2N2UT44-F1
#
_entry.id   AF-A0A2N2UT44-F1
#
_cell.length_a   1.000
_cell.length_b   1.000
_cell.length_c   1.000
_cell.angle_alpha   90.00
_cell.angle_beta   90.00
_cell.angle_gamma   90.00
#
_symmetry.space_group_name_H-M   'P 1'
#
loop_
_entity.id
_entity.type
_entity.pdbx_description
1 polymer ?
#
loop_
_entity_poly.entity_id
_entity_poly.type
_entity_poly.pdbx_seq_one_letter_code
_entity_poly.pdbx_strand_id
1 'polypeptide(L)'
;MLMRLFCLLLALTALAAPAAHAAEPLPPEQAYRFSARVLDAQTLEVHWQIAEGYYMYRDKFKFALDGQAAAKLGAPALPAGKMKEDELFGKVETYRHEVTIRLP
;
A
#
# COMPACT_ATOMS: atom_id res chain seq x y z
N MET A 1 -6.81 54.85 -13.35
CA MET A 1 -7.53 54.25 -12.19
C MET A 1 -7.84 52.76 -12.39
N LEU A 2 -8.27 52.32 -13.58
CA LEU A 2 -8.71 50.93 -13.84
C LEU A 2 -7.63 49.85 -13.63
N MET A 3 -6.37 50.14 -13.99
CA MET A 3 -5.23 49.21 -13.82
C MET A 3 -4.91 48.89 -12.35
N ARG A 4 -5.09 49.86 -11.44
CA ARG A 4 -4.84 49.66 -9.99
C ARG A 4 -5.92 48.80 -9.33
N LEU A 5 -7.16 48.90 -9.82
CA LEU A 5 -8.28 48.07 -9.36
C LEU A 5 -8.10 46.60 -9.79
N PHE A 6 -7.56 46.38 -11.00
CA PHE A 6 -7.26 45.05 -11.52
C PHE A 6 -6.13 44.35 -10.74
N CYS A 7 -5.06 45.07 -10.39
CA CYS A 7 -3.99 44.54 -9.55
C CYS A 7 -4.44 44.23 -8.12
N LEU A 8 -5.37 45.02 -7.55
CA LEU A 8 -5.92 44.74 -6.23
C LEU A 8 -6.83 43.50 -6.22
N LEU A 9 -7.60 43.27 -7.29
CA LEU A 9 -8.46 42.09 -7.42
C LEU A 9 -7.63 40.80 -7.53
N LEU A 10 -6.54 40.82 -8.29
CA LEU A 10 -5.61 39.68 -8.43
C LEU A 10 -4.86 39.35 -7.13
N ALA A 11 -4.49 40.38 -6.36
CA ALA A 11 -3.88 40.19 -5.04
C ALA A 11 -4.85 39.58 -4.01
N LEU A 12 -6.14 39.91 -4.10
CA LEU A 12 -7.17 39.38 -3.20
C LEU A 12 -7.49 37.90 -3.48
N THR A 13 -7.40 37.46 -4.74
CA THR A 13 -7.58 36.04 -5.11
C THR A 13 -6.42 35.14 -4.71
N ALA A 14 -5.19 35.67 -4.63
CA ALA A 14 -4.01 34.90 -4.21
C ALA A 14 -4.04 34.52 -2.72
N LEU A 15 -4.72 35.31 -1.89
CA LEU A 15 -4.86 35.05 -0.45
C LEU A 15 -5.97 34.02 -0.11
N ALA A 16 -6.78 33.63 -1.10
CA ALA A 16 -7.87 32.67 -0.97
C ALA A 16 -7.52 31.29 -1.56
N ALA A 17 -6.25 31.03 -1.87
CA ALA A 17 -5.81 29.70 -2.26
C ALA A 17 -6.07 28.74 -1.08
N PRO A 18 -6.87 27.67 -1.25
CA PRO A 18 -7.02 26.68 -0.20
C PRO A 18 -5.64 26.12 0.12
N ALA A 19 -5.23 26.19 1.38
CA ALA A 19 -4.02 25.53 1.83
C ALA A 19 -4.16 24.05 1.46
N ALA A 20 -3.27 23.55 0.59
CA ALA A 20 -3.22 22.15 0.22
C ALA A 20 -2.91 21.33 1.48
N HIS A 21 -3.96 20.87 2.15
CA HIS A 21 -3.82 19.88 3.20
C HIS A 21 -3.42 18.58 2.53
N ALA A 22 -2.18 18.15 2.75
CA ALA A 22 -1.82 16.76 2.51
C ALA A 22 -2.77 15.90 3.35
N ALA A 23 -3.47 14.96 2.70
CA ALA A 23 -4.35 14.04 3.41
C ALA A 23 -3.52 13.27 4.44
N GLU A 24 -4.09 13.07 5.64
CA GLU A 24 -3.46 12.23 6.65
C GLU A 24 -3.27 10.80 6.10
N PRO A 25 -2.14 10.15 6.38
CA PRO A 25 -1.93 8.78 5.95
C PRO A 25 -2.98 7.86 6.58
N LEU A 26 -3.48 6.92 5.78
CA LEU A 26 -4.46 5.94 6.22
C LEU A 26 -3.85 5.06 7.32
N PRO A 27 -4.64 4.66 8.34
CA PRO A 27 -4.24 3.61 9.25
C PRO A 27 -3.86 2.31 8.49
N PRO A 28 -2.85 1.55 8.96
CA PRO A 28 -2.35 0.37 8.24
C PRO A 28 -3.43 -0.65 7.88
N GLU A 29 -4.39 -0.90 8.76
CA GLU A 29 -5.50 -1.82 8.55
C GLU A 29 -6.47 -1.37 7.44
N GLN A 30 -6.52 -0.07 7.15
CA GLN A 30 -7.29 0.48 6.03
C GLN A 30 -6.51 0.44 4.73
N ALA A 31 -5.20 0.72 4.81
CA ALA A 31 -4.27 0.69 3.69
C ALA A 31 -3.96 -0.73 3.18
N TYR A 32 -3.96 -1.72 4.07
CA TYR A 32 -3.56 -3.11 3.81
C TYR A 32 -4.58 -4.08 4.42
N ARG A 33 -5.74 -4.21 3.80
CA ARG A 33 -6.81 -5.09 4.30
C ARG A 33 -6.47 -6.55 4.03
N PHE A 34 -6.18 -7.29 5.09
CA PHE A 34 -5.85 -8.71 5.06
C PHE A 34 -7.10 -9.61 5.08
N SER A 35 -7.03 -10.73 4.37
CA SER A 35 -8.00 -11.84 4.46
C SER A 35 -7.28 -13.16 4.22
N ALA A 36 -7.84 -14.25 4.74
CA ALA A 36 -7.30 -15.59 4.56
C ALA A 36 -8.44 -16.60 4.39
N ARG A 37 -8.21 -17.65 3.59
CA ARG A 37 -9.14 -18.76 3.41
C ARG A 37 -8.38 -20.07 3.25
N VAL A 38 -9.02 -21.16 3.67
CA VAL A 38 -8.55 -22.52 3.34
C VAL A 38 -8.87 -22.76 1.87
N LEU A 39 -7.84 -22.99 1.06
CA LEU A 39 -8.01 -23.32 -0.37
C LEU A 39 -8.28 -24.81 -0.54
N ASP A 40 -7.54 -25.64 0.20
CA ASP A 40 -7.67 -27.09 0.25
C ASP A 40 -7.04 -27.65 1.54
N ALA A 41 -6.95 -28.97 1.67
CA ALA A 41 -6.45 -29.65 2.87
C ALA A 41 -4.99 -29.31 3.25
N GLN A 42 -4.20 -28.78 2.31
CA GLN A 42 -2.77 -28.50 2.52
C GLN A 42 -2.41 -27.03 2.21
N THR A 43 -3.36 -26.21 1.77
CA THR A 43 -3.04 -24.86 1.28
C THR A 43 -3.94 -23.80 1.91
N LEU A 44 -3.31 -22.81 2.54
CA LEU A 44 -3.96 -21.55 2.87
C LEU A 44 -3.72 -20.55 1.73
N GLU A 45 -4.77 -19.81 1.37
CA GLU A 45 -4.64 -18.63 0.52
C GLU A 45 -4.80 -17.39 1.39
N VAL A 46 -3.79 -16.52 1.36
CA VAL A 46 -3.82 -15.22 2.02
C VAL A 46 -3.85 -14.12 0.97
N HIS A 47 -4.60 -13.07 1.25
CA HIS A 47 -4.85 -11.98 0.33
C HIS A 47 -4.80 -10.63 1.05
N TRP A 48 -4.17 -9.65 0.42
CA TRP A 48 -4.21 -8.26 0.83
C TRP A 48 -4.83 -7.40 -0.27
N GLN A 49 -5.84 -6.61 0.09
CA GLN A 49 -6.28 -5.47 -0.71
C GLN A 49 -5.51 -4.23 -0.25
N ILE A 50 -4.78 -3.61 -1.17
CA ILE A 50 -3.88 -2.48 -0.94
C ILE A 50 -4.55 -1.21 -1.46
N ALA A 51 -4.70 -0.20 -0.60
CA ALA A 51 -5.31 1.08 -0.96
C ALA A 51 -4.50 1.82 -2.04
N GLU A 52 -5.18 2.70 -2.77
CA GLU A 52 -4.54 3.52 -3.81
C GLU A 52 -3.45 4.43 -3.21
N GLY A 53 -2.32 4.54 -3.91
CA GLY A 53 -1.13 5.24 -3.42
C GLY A 53 -0.18 4.36 -2.59
N TYR A 54 -0.67 3.29 -1.97
CA TYR A 54 0.12 2.40 -1.10
C TYR A 54 0.75 1.24 -1.88
N TYR A 55 1.75 0.60 -1.26
CA TYR A 55 2.43 -0.58 -1.80
C TYR A 55 3.03 -1.43 -0.68
N MET A 56 3.20 -2.74 -0.95
CA MET A 56 3.87 -3.68 -0.06
C MET A 56 5.14 -4.23 -0.71
N TYR A 57 6.22 -4.37 0.05
CA TYR A 57 7.48 -4.93 -0.43
C TYR A 57 7.41 -6.46 -0.48
N ARG A 58 7.75 -7.06 -1.63
CA ARG A 58 7.70 -8.52 -1.83
C ARG A 58 8.63 -9.28 -0.88
N ASP A 59 9.80 -8.73 -0.59
CA ASP A 59 10.83 -9.36 0.24
C ASP A 59 10.58 -9.24 1.75
N LYS A 60 9.52 -8.53 2.17
CA LYS A 60 9.19 -8.30 3.59
C LYS A 60 8.11 -9.21 4.13
N PHE A 61 7.49 -10.06 3.30
CA PHE A 61 6.54 -11.06 3.78
C PHE A 61 7.25 -12.14 4.62
N LYS A 62 6.68 -12.44 5.79
CA LYS A 62 7.10 -13.51 6.68
C LYS A 62 5.85 -14.23 7.18
N PHE A 63 5.91 -15.56 7.20
CA PHE A 63 4.80 -16.40 7.59
C PHE A 63 5.25 -17.36 8.68
N ALA A 64 4.42 -17.52 9.70
CA ALA A 64 4.62 -18.45 10.80
C ALA A 64 3.26 -19.00 11.22
N LEU A 65 3.27 -20.22 11.77
CA LEU A 65 2.12 -20.77 12.47
C LEU A 65 2.32 -20.52 13.96
N ASP A 66 1.29 -20.02 14.63
CA ASP A 66 1.29 -19.86 16.08
C ASP A 66 1.03 -21.20 16.77
N GLY A 67 1.79 -21.49 17.83
CA GLY A 67 1.59 -22.64 18.71
C GLY A 67 2.34 -23.92 18.33
N GLN A 68 2.08 -25.01 19.06
CA GLN A 68 2.69 -26.34 18.85
C GLN A 68 1.94 -27.16 17.78
N ALA A 69 1.60 -26.53 16.67
CA ALA A 69 0.99 -27.25 15.56
C ALA A 69 2.00 -28.29 15.02
N ALA A 70 1.57 -29.54 14.85
CA ALA A 70 2.36 -30.54 14.13
C ALA A 70 2.54 -30.19 12.64
N ALA A 71 1.75 -29.23 12.14
CA ALA A 71 1.83 -28.70 10.79
C ALA A 71 3.05 -27.81 10.62
N LYS A 72 3.63 -27.84 9.41
CA LYS A 72 4.72 -26.97 8.98
C LYS A 72 4.28 -26.28 7.70
N LEU A 73 4.59 -24.99 7.58
CA LEU A 73 4.39 -24.28 6.32
C LEU A 73 5.46 -24.72 5.32
N GLY A 74 5.01 -24.96 4.08
CA GLY A 74 5.87 -25.06 2.92
C GLY A 74 6.39 -23.70 2.47
N ALA A 75 7.05 -23.69 1.30
CA ALA A 75 7.54 -22.46 0.71
C ALA A 75 6.37 -21.58 0.21
N PRO A 76 6.25 -20.32 0.66
CA PRO A 76 5.22 -19.40 0.17
C PRO A 76 5.36 -19.16 -1.32
N ALA A 77 4.26 -19.26 -2.06
CA ALA A 77 4.21 -18.96 -3.48
C ALA A 77 3.90 -17.46 -3.69
N LEU A 78 4.94 -16.62 -3.60
CA LEU A 78 4.81 -15.18 -3.87
C LEU A 78 4.78 -14.90 -5.38
N PRO A 79 3.74 -14.25 -5.92
CA PRO A 79 3.68 -13.90 -7.33
C PRO A 79 4.76 -12.87 -7.70
N ALA A 80 5.03 -12.69 -8.99
CA ALA A 80 5.85 -11.57 -9.44
C ALA A 80 5.15 -10.23 -9.12
N GLY A 81 5.90 -9.30 -8.53
CA GLY A 81 5.50 -7.92 -8.30
C GLY A 81 6.05 -6.99 -9.37
N LYS A 82 6.02 -5.69 -9.08
CA LYS A 82 6.54 -4.63 -9.95
C LYS A 82 7.82 -4.06 -9.36
N MET A 83 8.86 -3.97 -10.19
CA MET A 83 10.09 -3.30 -9.80
C MET A 83 9.84 -1.80 -9.60
N LYS A 84 10.40 -1.25 -8.52
CA LYS A 84 10.37 0.16 -8.16
C LYS A 84 11.77 0.57 -7.71
N GLU A 85 12.21 1.74 -8.15
CA GLU A 85 13.35 2.42 -7.54
C GLU A 85 12.83 3.15 -6.30
N ASP A 86 13.33 2.79 -5.14
CA ASP A 86 13.02 3.38 -3.86
C ASP A 86 14.23 4.18 -3.36
N GLU A 87 14.00 5.36 -2.80
CA GLU A 87 15.07 6.26 -2.41
C GLU A 87 15.91 5.73 -1.24
N LEU A 88 15.33 4.85 -0.41
CA LEU A 88 16.00 4.28 0.76
C LEU A 88 16.55 2.88 0.46
N PHE A 89 15.84 2.10 -0.36
CA PHE A 89 16.14 0.69 -0.59
C PHE A 89 16.65 0.36 -2.00
N GLY A 90 16.73 1.34 -2.90
CA GLY A 90 17.11 1.14 -4.30
C GLY A 90 16.08 0.31 -5.04
N LYS A 91 16.53 -0.60 -5.91
CA LYS A 91 15.65 -1.49 -6.68
C LYS A 91 14.99 -2.54 -5.80
N VAL A 92 13.69 -2.37 -5.61
CA VAL A 92 12.82 -3.27 -4.84
C VAL A 92 11.67 -3.78 -5.69
N GLU A 93 11.10 -4.91 -5.31
CA GLU A 93 9.89 -5.45 -5.94
C GLU A 93 8.69 -5.23 -5.02
N THR A 94 7.60 -4.72 -5.59
CA THR A 94 6.44 -4.23 -4.82
C THR A 94 5.11 -4.73 -5.38
N TYR A 95 4.12 -4.85 -4.51
CA TYR A 95 2.73 -5.09 -4.87
C TYR A 95 1.89 -3.84 -4.66
N ARG A 96 0.91 -3.62 -5.55
CA ARG A 96 -0.06 -2.53 -5.52
C ARG A 96 -1.43 -3.08 -5.86
N HIS A 97 -2.47 -2.40 -5.38
CA HIS A 97 -3.89 -2.78 -5.49
C HIS A 97 -4.23 -4.07 -4.74
N GLU A 98 -3.54 -5.17 -5.02
CA GLU A 98 -3.75 -6.44 -4.33
C GLU A 98 -2.52 -7.36 -4.42
N VAL A 99 -2.49 -8.37 -3.55
CA VAL A 99 -1.62 -9.53 -3.69
C VAL A 99 -2.26 -10.74 -3.05
N THR A 100 -2.19 -11.89 -3.74
CA THR A 100 -2.60 -13.19 -3.22
C THR A 100 -1.38 -14.11 -3.15
N ILE A 101 -1.16 -14.74 -2.00
CA ILE A 101 -0.04 -15.65 -1.74
C ILE A 101 -0.61 -16.98 -1.26
N ARG A 102 -0.11 -18.09 -1.82
CA ARG A 102 -0.44 -19.43 -1.34
C ARG A 102 0.61 -19.89 -0.35
N LEU A 103 0.15 -20.45 0.76
CA LEU A 103 0.95 -20.99 1.85
C LEU A 103 0.63 -22.49 1.96
N PRO A 104 1.47 -23.35 1.38
CA PRO A 104 1.40 -24.79 1.58
C PRO A 104 1.80 -25.18 3.01
#